data_AF-B8EQP6-F1
#
_entry.id   AF-B8EQP6-F1
#
_cell.length_a   1.000
_cell.length_b   1.000
_cell.length_c   1.000
_cell.angle_alpha   90.00
_cell.angle_beta   90.00
_cell.angle_gamma   90.00
#
_symmetry.space_group_name_H-M   'P 1'
#
loop_
_entity.id
_entity.type
_entity.pdbx_description
1 polymer ?
#
loop_
_entity_poly.entity_id
_entity_poly.type
_entity_poly.pdbx_seq_one_letter_code
_entity_poly.pdbx_strand_id
1 'polypeptide(L)' 'MQTEVFEAFRAIDIPEDKALKAAAAVSKRDDDVTSLKADTAILKWMMGFVLAFQAAIFAKLFLH' A
#
# COMPACT_ATOMS: atom_id res chain seq x y z
N MET A 1 -2.97 -13.78 5.63
CA MET A 1 -2.04 -13.12 6.57
C MET A 1 -2.36 -13.33 8.04
N GLN A 2 -3.53 -12.95 8.60
CA GLN A 2 -3.79 -13.22 10.05
C GLN A 2 -3.59 -14.69 10.44
N THR A 3 -4.17 -15.60 9.67
CA THR A 3 -4.06 -17.06 9.93
C THR A 3 -2.62 -17.54 9.82
N GLU A 4 -1.86 -17.07 8.84
CA GLU A 4 -0.45 -17.47 8.62
C GLU A 4 0.47 -16.94 9.72
N VAL A 5 0.25 -15.70 10.18
CA VAL A 5 1.02 -15.09 11.28
C VAL A 5 0.67 -15.77 12.60
N PHE A 6 -0.60 -16.09 12.82
CA PHE A 6 -1.04 -16.86 13.99
C PHE A 6 -0.44 -18.27 14.00
N GLU A 7 -0.49 -19.00 12.89
CA GLU A 7 0.12 -20.33 12.75
C GLU A 7 1.64 -20.29 12.94
N ALA A 8 2.31 -19.26 12.39
CA ALA A 8 3.73 -19.05 12.58
C ALA A 8 4.08 -18.85 14.07
N PHE A 9 3.32 -18.03 14.81
CA PHE A 9 3.52 -17.84 16.25
C PHE A 9 3.17 -19.07 17.08
N ARG A 10 2.13 -19.83 16.67
CA ARG A 10 1.76 -21.11 17.29
C ARG A 10 2.89 -22.14 17.14
N ALA A 11 3.57 -22.16 16.00
CA ALA A 11 4.69 -23.06 15.72
C ALA A 11 5.94 -22.79 16.58
N ILE A 12 6.01 -21.64 17.26
CA ILE A 12 7.09 -21.27 18.20
C ILE A 12 6.62 -21.31 19.68
N ASP A 13 5.53 -22.03 19.96
CA ASP A 13 4.94 -22.21 21.31
C ASP A 13 4.49 -20.89 21.99
N ILE A 14 4.17 -19.86 21.21
CA ILE A 14 3.61 -18.62 21.78
C ILE A 14 2.17 -18.89 22.25
N PRO A 15 1.80 -18.44 23.48
CA PRO A 15 0.44 -18.55 23.99
C PRO A 15 -0.58 -17.94 23.02
N GLU A 16 -1.71 -18.64 22.85
CA GLU A 16 -2.74 -18.30 21.85
C GLU A 16 -3.24 -16.85 21.93
N ASP A 17 -3.48 -16.33 23.14
CA ASP A 17 -3.88 -14.93 23.35
C ASP A 17 -2.83 -13.93 22.82
N LYS A 18 -1.54 -14.23 22.97
CA LYS A 18 -0.46 -13.37 22.47
C LYS A 18 -0.29 -13.50 20.95
N ALA A 19 -0.43 -14.71 20.42
CA ALA A 19 -0.37 -14.96 18.98
C ALA A 19 -1.53 -14.26 18.24
N LEU A 20 -2.76 -14.32 18.78
CA LEU A 20 -3.92 -13.62 18.22
C LEU A 20 -3.75 -12.10 18.25
N LYS A 21 -3.29 -11.53 19.37
CA LYS A 21 -3.03 -10.09 19.48
C LYS A 21 -1.97 -9.61 18.49
N ALA A 22 -0.90 -10.38 18.31
CA ALA A 22 0.16 -10.06 17.35
C ALA A 22 -0.35 -10.16 15.90
N ALA A 23 -1.07 -11.22 15.54
CA ALA A 23 -1.69 -11.36 14.23
C ALA A 23 -2.70 -10.23 13.94
N ALA A 24 -3.49 -9.82 14.93
CA ALA A 24 -4.40 -8.69 14.83
C ALA A 24 -3.68 -7.35 14.58
N ALA A 25 -2.61 -7.09 15.31
CA ALA A 25 -1.80 -5.89 15.14
C ALA A 25 -1.11 -5.83 13.75
N VAL A 26 -0.65 -6.97 13.23
CA VAL A 26 -0.05 -7.06 11.89
C VAL A 26 -1.11 -6.84 10.81
N SER A 27 -2.28 -7.48 10.93
CA SER A 27 -3.37 -7.29 9.97
C SER A 27 -3.81 -5.84 9.85
N LYS A 28 -3.90 -5.12 10.98
CA LYS A 28 -4.26 -3.70 10.97
C LYS A 28 -3.25 -2.86 10.19
N ARG A 29 -1.95 -3.19 10.28
CA ARG A 29 -0.91 -2.51 9.49
C ARG A 29 -1.02 -2.82 8.01
N ASP A 30 -1.40 -4.04 7.62
CA ASP A 30 -1.55 -4.41 6.22
C ASP A 30 -2.71 -3.65 5.55
N ASP A 31 -3.80 -3.42 6.29
CA ASP A 31 -4.92 -2.60 5.83
C ASP A 31 -4.48 -1.15 5.59
N ASP A 32 -3.74 -0.55 6.54
CA ASP A 32 -3.18 0.79 6.41
C ASP A 32 -2.23 0.90 5.21
N VAL A 33 -1.35 -0.09 5.03
CA VAL A 33 -0.42 -0.15 3.88
C VAL A 33 -1.17 -0.28 2.56
N THR A 34 -2.26 -1.05 2.53
CA THR A 34 -3.09 -1.22 1.34
C THR A 34 -3.79 0.09 0.97
N SER A 35 -4.34 0.81 1.94
CA SER A 35 -4.90 2.16 1.74
C SER A 35 -3.85 3.12 1.20
N LEU A 36 -2.66 3.17 1.83
CA LEU A 36 -1.57 4.05 1.38
C LEU A 36 -1.10 3.74 -0.04
N LYS A 37 -1.06 2.46 -0.43
CA LYS A 37 -0.74 2.06 -1.81
C LYS A 37 -1.78 2.55 -2.80
N ALA A 38 -3.06 2.46 -2.47
CA ALA A 38 -4.15 2.97 -3.30
C ALA A 38 -4.05 4.49 -3.48
N ASP A 39 -3.86 5.23 -2.38
CA ASP A 39 -3.69 6.68 -2.41
C ASP A 39 -2.47 7.10 -3.23
N THR A 40 -1.35 6.38 -3.08
CA THR A 40 -0.13 6.62 -3.85
C THR A 40 -0.34 6.35 -5.35
N ALA A 41 -1.12 5.32 -5.70
CA ALA A 41 -1.44 5.02 -7.10
C ALA A 41 -2.27 6.14 -7.74
N ILE A 42 -3.26 6.66 -7.02
CA ILE A 42 -4.07 7.80 -7.46
C ILE A 42 -3.18 9.04 -7.64
N LEU A 43 -2.33 9.35 -6.65
CA LEU A 43 -1.43 10.50 -6.71
C LEU A 43 -0.49 10.42 -7.92
N LYS A 44 0.07 9.24 -8.20
CA LYS A 44 0.90 9.00 -9.39
C LYS A 44 0.13 9.24 -10.68
N TRP A 45 -1.12 8.81 -10.76
CA TRP A 45 -1.97 9.05 -11.94
C TRP A 45 -2.19 10.55 -12.15
N MET A 46 -2.59 11.27 -11.09
CA MET A 46 -2.84 12.72 -11.14
C MET A 46 -1.59 13.48 -11.59
N MET A 47 -0.44 13.17 -10.99
CA MET A 47 0.84 13.77 -11.38
C MET A 47 1.22 13.44 -12.82
N GLY A 48 1.03 12.18 -13.24
CA GLY A 48 1.28 11.75 -14.61
C GLY A 48 0.44 12.53 -15.62
N PHE A 49 -0.84 12.77 -15.32
CA PHE A 49 -1.72 13.59 -16.17
C PHE A 49 -1.26 15.05 -16.26
N VAL A 50 -0.91 15.67 -15.13
CA VAL A 50 -0.41 17.05 -15.13
C VAL A 50 0.88 17.17 -15.93
N LEU A 51 1.81 16.23 -15.78
CA LEU A 51 3.06 16.20 -16.55
C LEU A 51 2.80 15.99 -18.04
N ALA A 52 1.91 15.07 -18.41
CA ALA A 52 1.55 14.83 -19.79
C ALA A 52 0.88 16.07 -20.43
N PHE A 53 0.00 16.75 -19.69
CA PHE A 53 -0.63 17.99 -20.14
C PHE A 53 0.39 19.11 -20.34
N GLN A 54 1.32 19.29 -19.41
CA GLN A 54 2.43 20.22 -19.56
C GLN A 54 3.28 19.89 -20.79
N ALA A 55 3.68 18.62 -20.95
CA ALA A 55 4.44 18.16 -22.11
C ALA A 55 3.70 18.40 -23.43
N ALA A 56 2.37 18.20 -23.47
CA ALA A 56 1.55 18.49 -24.64
C ALA A 56 1.50 19.99 -24.97
N ILE A 57 1.40 20.86 -23.96
CA ILE A 57 1.49 22.32 -24.16
C ILE A 57 2.88 22.68 -24.70
N PHE A 58 3.95 22.17 -24.09
CA PHE A 58 5.31 22.40 -24.56
C PHE A 58 5.50 21.91 -26.00
N ALA A 59 5.04 20.71 -26.32
CA ALA A 59 5.09 20.18 -27.68
C ALA A 59 4.34 21.10 -28.66
N LYS A 60 3.12 21.54 -28.33
CA LYS A 60 2.35 22.45 -29.19
C LYS A 60 3.02 23.82 -29.37
N LEU A 61 3.74 24.30 -28.36
CA LEU A 61 4.34 25.64 -28.36
C LEU A 61 5.72 25.68 -29.04
N PHE A 62 6.47 24.57 -28.99
CA PHE A 62 7.83 24.46 -29.55
C PHE A 62 7.91 23.62 -30.83
N LEU A 63 6.98 22.71 -31.08
CA LEU A 63 6.89 21.88 -32.30
C LEU A 63 5.75 22.37 -33.21
N HIS A 64 5.61 23.69 -33.33
CA HIS A 64 4.72 24.31 -34.32
C HIS A 64 5.24 24.07 -35.75
#